data_AF-A0A7J0A4S8-F1
#
_entry.id   AF-A0A7J0A4S8-F1
#
_cell.length_a   1.000
_cell.length_b   1.000
_cell.length_c   1.000
_cell.angle_alpha   90.00
_cell.angle_beta   90.00
_cell.angle_gamma   90.00
#
_symmetry.space_group_name_H-M   'P 1'
#
loop_
_entity.id
_entity.type
_entity.pdbx_description
1 polymer ?
#
loop_
_entity_poly.entity_id
_entity_poly.type
_entity_poly.pdbx_seq_one_letter_code
_entity_poly.pdbx_strand_id
1 'polypeptide(L)'
;MKSLSFRKDLIGVQEELLRFAYKLTGNREETNDLLQETSLKALDNEEKFALDTNFKRWMYTIMRNIFINNYRKIVREQTFVDPTDNITT
;
A
#
# COMPACT_ATOMS: atom_id res chain seq x y z
N MET A 1 -3.70 16.40 -20.76
CA MET A 1 -2.91 15.38 -21.48
C MET A 1 -1.93 14.58 -20.59
N LYS A 2 -1.84 14.84 -19.26
CA LYS A 2 -0.97 14.11 -18.31
C LYS A 2 -1.45 12.67 -17.97
N SER A 3 -2.76 12.46 -17.83
CA SER A 3 -3.32 11.20 -17.31
C SER A 3 -3.11 9.95 -18.16
N LEU A 4 -2.97 10.08 -19.48
CA LEU A 4 -2.75 8.90 -20.32
C LEU A 4 -1.34 8.30 -20.15
N SER A 5 -0.32 9.15 -19.95
CA SER A 5 1.04 8.68 -19.65
C SER A 5 1.10 8.06 -18.27
N PHE A 6 0.52 8.72 -17.27
CA PHE A 6 0.52 8.24 -15.89
C PHE A 6 -0.12 6.86 -15.76
N ARG A 7 -1.29 6.64 -16.38
CA ARG A 7 -1.96 5.32 -16.36
C ARG A 7 -1.14 4.24 -17.04
N LYS A 8 -0.45 4.57 -18.15
CA LYS A 8 0.43 3.63 -18.85
C LYS A 8 1.63 3.25 -17.98
N ASP A 9 2.25 4.22 -17.31
CA ASP A 9 3.36 3.99 -16.39
C ASP A 9 2.89 3.15 -15.17
N LEU A 10 1.69 3.45 -14.64
CA LEU A 10 1.06 2.70 -13.56
C LEU A 10 0.82 1.23 -13.93
N ILE A 11 0.31 0.97 -15.12
CA ILE A 11 0.13 -0.40 -15.64
C ILE A 11 1.49 -1.08 -15.82
N GLY A 12 2.48 -0.37 -16.36
CA GLY A 12 3.81 -0.90 -16.63
C GLY A 12 4.58 -1.37 -15.39
N VAL A 13 4.27 -0.84 -14.20
CA VAL A 13 4.92 -1.24 -12.94
C VAL A 13 4.14 -2.28 -12.14
N GLN A 14 2.94 -2.69 -12.55
CA GLN A 14 2.06 -3.56 -11.74
C GLN A 14 2.72 -4.87 -11.35
N GLU A 15 3.37 -5.58 -12.29
CA GLU A 15 4.01 -6.87 -11.99
C GLU A 15 5.15 -6.75 -10.98
N GLU A 16 5.93 -5.67 -11.06
CA GLU A 16 7.04 -5.43 -10.15
C GLU A 16 6.56 -5.02 -8.76
N LEU A 17 5.47 -4.24 -8.70
CA LEU A 17 4.80 -3.91 -7.45
C LEU A 17 4.17 -5.15 -6.82
N LEU A 18 3.55 -6.03 -7.60
CA LEU A 18 2.99 -7.30 -7.12
C LEU A 18 4.08 -8.16 -6.47
N ARG A 19 5.22 -8.34 -7.15
CA ARG A 19 6.38 -9.08 -6.59
C ARG A 19 6.92 -8.43 -5.32
N PHE A 20 6.88 -7.11 -5.22
CA PHE A 20 7.34 -6.39 -4.04
C PHE A 20 6.33 -6.48 -2.88
N ALA A 21 5.03 -6.34 -3.15
CA ALA A 21 3.96 -6.53 -2.18
C ALA A 21 4.00 -7.94 -1.57
N TYR A 22 4.20 -8.97 -2.39
CA TYR A 22 4.31 -10.34 -1.91
C TYR A 22 5.49 -10.54 -0.95
N LYS A 23 6.61 -9.86 -1.17
CA LYS A 23 7.75 -9.88 -0.22
C LYS A 23 7.44 -9.20 1.11
N LEU A 24 6.47 -8.28 1.15
CA LEU A 24 6.07 -7.58 2.37
C LEU A 24 5.01 -8.37 3.15
N THR A 25 4.03 -8.95 2.46
CA THR A 25 2.84 -9.55 3.09
C THR A 25 2.91 -11.07 3.25
N GLY A 26 3.68 -11.76 2.41
CA GLY A 26 3.86 -13.21 2.46
C GLY A 26 2.65 -14.06 2.05
N ASN A 27 1.50 -13.45 1.75
CA ASN A 27 0.29 -14.16 1.33
C ASN A 27 -0.42 -13.42 0.19
N ARG A 28 -1.18 -14.18 -0.61
CA ARG A 28 -1.77 -13.69 -1.87
C ARG A 28 -2.86 -12.64 -1.68
N GLU A 29 -3.67 -12.78 -0.64
CA GLU A 29 -4.81 -11.88 -0.38
C GLU A 29 -4.31 -10.49 -0.03
N GLU A 30 -3.51 -10.38 1.03
CA GLU A 30 -2.89 -9.12 1.46
C GLU A 30 -1.99 -8.50 0.37
N THR A 31 -1.36 -9.34 -0.46
CA THR A 31 -0.60 -8.86 -1.62
C THR A 31 -1.49 -8.09 -2.61
N ASN A 32 -2.64 -8.67 -2.96
CA ASN A 32 -3.56 -8.07 -3.92
C ASN A 32 -4.16 -6.78 -3.35
N ASP A 33 -4.52 -6.79 -2.07
CA ASP A 33 -5.10 -5.64 -1.38
C ASP A 33 -4.10 -4.50 -1.32
N LEU A 34 -2.86 -4.77 -0.89
CA LEU A 34 -1.80 -3.77 -0.85
C LEU A 34 -1.49 -3.20 -2.25
N LEU A 35 -1.49 -4.03 -3.29
CA LEU A 35 -1.29 -3.58 -4.68
C LEU A 35 -2.43 -2.67 -5.15
N GLN A 36 -3.68 -3.04 -4.83
CA GLN A 36 -4.86 -2.27 -5.19
C GLN A 36 -4.88 -0.92 -4.46
N GLU A 37 -4.70 -0.90 -3.15
CA GLU A 37 -4.64 0.33 -2.35
C GLU A 37 -3.52 1.26 -2.84
N THR A 38 -2.35 0.70 -3.19
CA THR A 38 -1.25 1.47 -3.77
C THR A 38 -1.66 2.13 -5.07
N SER A 39 -2.32 1.40 -5.97
CA SER A 39 -2.75 1.91 -7.26
C SER A 39 -3.83 2.99 -7.13
N LEU A 40 -4.79 2.81 -6.22
CA LEU A 40 -5.81 3.81 -5.89
C LEU A 40 -5.15 5.08 -5.34
N LYS A 41 -4.22 4.93 -4.38
CA LYS A 41 -3.52 6.06 -3.78
C LYS A 41 -2.66 6.83 -4.78
N ALA A 42 -2.04 6.12 -5.73
CA ALA A 42 -1.28 6.73 -6.81
C ALA A 42 -2.19 7.58 -7.71
N LEU A 43 -3.35 7.04 -8.12
CA LEU A 43 -4.34 7.76 -8.93
C LEU A 43 -4.87 9.00 -8.21
N ASP A 44 -5.22 8.89 -6.92
CA ASP A 44 -5.67 10.03 -6.09
C ASP A 44 -4.62 11.14 -5.97
N ASN A 45 -3.34 10.79 -6.12
CA ASN A 45 -2.21 11.71 -5.98
C ASN A 45 -1.49 11.93 -7.32
N GLU A 46 -2.13 11.66 -8.45
CA GLU A 46 -1.56 11.83 -9.80
C GLU A 46 -0.96 13.23 -9.97
N GLU A 47 -1.68 14.28 -9.54
CA GLU A 47 -1.24 15.67 -9.66
C GLU A 47 0.00 16.02 -8.80
N LYS A 48 0.33 15.18 -7.80
CA LYS A 48 1.51 15.36 -6.95
C LYS A 48 2.76 14.69 -7.52
N PHE A 49 2.62 13.90 -8.58
CA PHE A 49 3.75 13.29 -9.25
C PHE A 49 4.50 14.32 -10.10
N ALA A 50 5.79 14.53 -9.79
CA ALA A 50 6.67 15.41 -10.55
C ALA A 50 7.35 14.63 -11.69
N LEU A 51 7.39 15.22 -12.89
CA LEU A 51 7.89 14.60 -14.13
C LEU A 51 9.38 14.22 -14.09
N ASP A 52 10.17 14.81 -13.19
CA ASP A 52 11.59 14.51 -12.96
C ASP A 52 11.81 13.37 -11.94
N THR A 53 10.73 12.84 -11.36
CA THR A 53 10.79 11.78 -10.36
C THR A 53 10.71 10.41 -11.02
N ASN A 54 11.52 9.46 -10.56
CA ASN A 54 11.41 8.07 -11.01
C ASN A 54 10.07 7.47 -10.55
N PHE A 55 9.17 7.21 -11.50
CA PHE A 55 7.81 6.71 -11.24
C PHE A 55 7.80 5.45 -10.38
N LYS A 56 8.64 4.46 -10.70
CA LYS A 56 8.74 3.20 -9.95
C LYS A 56 9.17 3.44 -8.50
N ARG A 57 10.16 4.32 -8.26
CA ARG A 57 10.58 4.69 -6.89
C ARG A 57 9.43 5.34 -6.13
N TRP A 58 8.69 6.25 -6.78
CA TRP A 58 7.54 6.91 -6.16
C TRP A 58 6.44 5.91 -5.77
N MET A 59 6.13 4.95 -6.65
CA MET A 59 5.19 3.86 -6.36
C MET A 59 5.61 2.99 -5.18
N TYR A 60 6.90 2.64 -5.08
CA TYR A 60 7.41 1.89 -3.92
C TYR A 60 7.30 2.69 -2.62
N THR A 61 7.48 4.01 -2.65
CA THR A 61 7.28 4.87 -1.48
C THR A 61 5.83 4.83 -1.01
N ILE A 62 4.87 4.96 -1.94
CA ILE A 62 3.44 4.86 -1.62
C ILE A 62 3.12 3.50 -0.97
N MET A 63 3.53 2.41 -1.61
CA MET A 63 3.26 1.06 -1.11
C MET A 63 3.85 0.82 0.28
N ARG A 64 5.10 1.22 0.51
CA ARG A 64 5.75 1.10 1.83
C ARG A 64 5.01 1.88 2.90
N ASN A 65 4.56 3.09 2.59
CA ASN A 65 3.82 3.92 3.54
C ASN A 65 2.49 3.26 3.93
N ILE A 66 1.76 2.72 2.95
CA ILE A 66 0.51 1.99 3.20
C ILE A 66 0.78 0.76 4.08
N PHE A 67 1.74 -0.08 3.71
CA PHE A 67 2.11 -1.27 4.47
C PHE A 67 2.49 -0.96 5.93
N ILE A 68 3.34 0.04 6.15
CA ILE A 68 3.76 0.46 7.50
C ILE A 68 2.58 0.97 8.32
N ASN A 69 1.67 1.72 7.70
CA ASN A 69 0.49 2.24 8.39
C ASN A 69 -0.48 1.10 8.79
N ASN A 70 -0.72 0.15 7.88
CA ASN A 70 -1.55 -1.03 8.16
C ASN A 70 -0.93 -1.88 9.27
N TYR A 71 0.37 -2.14 9.22
CA TYR A 71 1.09 -2.86 10.27
C TYR A 71 1.00 -2.16 11.64
N ARG A 72 1.19 -0.83 11.69
CA ARG A 72 1.06 -0.05 12.93
C ARG A 72 -0.36 -0.10 13.50
N LYS A 73 -1.38 -0.14 12.64
CA LYS A 73 -2.78 -0.27 13.06
C LYS A 73 -3.03 -1.62 13.71
N ILE A 74 -2.60 -2.71 13.08
CA ILE A 74 -2.73 -4.08 13.61
C ILE A 74 -2.04 -4.19 14.98
N VAL A 75 -0.80 -3.71 15.12
CA VAL A 75 -0.08 -3.78 16.40
C VAL A 75 -0.80 -3.00 17.50
N ARG A 76 -1.35 -1.82 17.19
CA ARG A 76 -2.14 -1.05 18.15
C ARG A 76 -3.38 -1.82 18.58
N GLU A 77 -4.16 -2.34 17.65
CA GLU A 77 -5.37 -3.13 17.93
C GLU A 77 -5.06 -4.37 18.78
N GLN A 78 -3.95 -5.05 18.54
CA GLN A 78 -3.50 -6.18 19.36
C GLN A 78 -3.02 -5.80 20.77
N THR A 79 -2.56 -4.56 20.96
CA THR A 79 -2.08 -4.08 22.28
C THR A 79 -3.25 -3.61 23.17
N PHE A 80 -4.38 -3.23 22.57
CA PHE A 80 -5.64 -2.97 23.28
C PHE A 80 -6.42 -4.28 23.51
N VAL A 81 -5.84 -5.21 24.27
CA VAL A 81 -6.64 -6.26 24.93
C VAL A 81 -7.19 -5.64 26.21
N ASP A 82 -8.49 -5.38 26.24
CA ASP A 82 -9.18 -4.89 27.44
C ASP A 82 -9.09 -5.96 28.54
N PRO A 83 -8.54 -5.69 29.74
CA PRO A 83 -8.46 -6.68 30.81
C PRO A 83 -9.83 -7.03 31.44
N THR A 84 -10.94 -6.39 31.02
CA THR A 84 -12.23 -6.54 31.69
C THR A 84 -13.05 -7.78 31.30
N ASP A 85 -12.61 -8.59 30.33
CA ASP A 85 -13.35 -9.81 29.93
C ASP A 85 -13.16 -11.03 30.86
N ASN A 86 -12.45 -10.91 31.99
CA ASN A 86 -12.20 -12.01 32.94
C ASN A 86 -12.88 -11.86 34.31
N ILE A 87 -14.03 -11.19 34.39
CA ILE A 87 -14.89 -11.22 35.57
C ILE A 87 -16.36 -11.29 35.16
N THR A 88 -16.83 -12.48 34.82
CA THR A 88 -18.19 -12.90 35.19
C THR A 88 -18.16 -14.39 35.47
N THR A 89 -18.18 -14.72 36.76
CA THR A 89 -18.58 -16.02 37.33
C THR A 89 -20.10 -16.11 37.29
#